data_AF-A0A925VIJ5-F1
#
_entry.id   AF-A0A925VIJ5-F1
#
_cell.length_a   1.000
_cell.length_b   1.000
_cell.length_c   1.000
_cell.angle_alpha   90.00
_cell.angle_beta   90.00
_cell.angle_gamma   90.00
#
_symmetry.space_group_name_H-M   'P 1'
#
loop_
_entity.id
_entity.type
_entity.pdbx_description
1 polymer ?
#
loop_
_entity_poly.entity_id
_entity_poly.type
_entity_poly.pdbx_seq_one_letter_code
_entity_poly.pdbx_strand_id
1 'polypeptide(L)'
;MIAYLTLDGVIRDRVRPANARATGNGADTTPAGAARSESISLALWVVDVASGEQRRLLAFQPLPLFINQFLPFFDQYAHSHRLWSPDSDALVLPALGASGPQILVVPTDGSLPRTLLRGIMAFWSQC
;
A
#
# COMPACT_ATOMS: atom_id res chain seq x y z
N MET A 1 8.48 14.87 -14.18
CA MET A 1 8.10 14.73 -12.77
C MET A 1 8.69 13.44 -12.21
N ILE A 2 9.05 13.39 -10.93
CA ILE A 2 9.55 12.16 -10.27
C ILE A 2 8.61 11.84 -9.10
N ALA A 3 8.37 10.55 -8.83
CA ALA A 3 7.66 10.10 -7.65
C ALA A 3 8.60 9.38 -6.69
N TYR A 4 8.37 9.53 -5.39
CA TYR A 4 9.08 8.80 -4.35
C TYR A 4 8.16 8.46 -3.19
N LEU A 5 8.53 7.42 -2.46
CA LEU A 5 7.80 6.93 -1.29
C LEU A 5 8.58 7.28 -0.03
N THR A 6 7.88 7.74 1.00
CA THR A 6 8.44 7.92 2.34
C THR A 6 7.66 7.06 3.34
N LEU A 7 8.30 6.72 4.46
CA LEU A 7 7.57 6.14 5.58
C LEU A 7 6.69 7.24 6.20
N ASP A 8 5.40 6.96 6.34
CA ASP A 8 4.43 7.88 6.94
C ASP A 8 4.17 7.54 8.42
N GLY A 9 4.28 6.26 8.77
CA GLY A 9 4.14 5.79 10.14
C GLY A 9 3.98 4.27 10.23
N VAL A 10 3.74 3.78 11.44
CA VAL A 10 3.43 2.36 11.71
C VAL A 10 2.00 2.26 12.27
N ILE A 11 1.14 1.59 11.52
CA ILE A 11 -0.21 1.24 11.93
C ILE A 11 -0.11 -0.02 12.80
N ARG A 12 -0.52 0.09 14.06
CA ARG A 12 -0.61 -1.04 14.98
C ARG A 12 -2.04 -1.55 14.98
N ASP A 13 -2.29 -2.63 14.25
CA ASP A 13 -3.61 -3.25 14.30
C ASP A 13 -3.75 -4.05 15.61
N ARG A 14 -4.79 -3.75 16.38
CA ARG A 14 -5.10 -4.53 17.58
C ARG A 14 -6.03 -5.66 17.13
N VAL A 15 -5.43 -6.80 16.77
CA VAL A 15 -6.18 -8.04 16.54
C VAL A 15 -7.04 -8.32 17.78
N ARG A 16 -8.36 -8.14 17.67
CA ARG A 16 -9.30 -8.58 18.70
C ARG A 16 -9.35 -10.11 18.65
N PRO A 17 -9.05 -10.82 19.74
CA PRO A 17 -9.18 -12.28 19.75
C PRO A 17 -10.65 -12.67 19.51
N ALA A 18 -10.88 -13.52 18.53
CA ALA A 18 -12.22 -13.94 18.09
C ALA A 18 -12.90 -14.96 19.02
N ASN A 19 -12.31 -15.25 20.19
CA ASN A 19 -12.77 -16.30 21.11
C ASN A 19 -13.11 -15.77 22.52
N ALA A 20 -13.91 -14.71 22.60
CA ALA A 20 -14.55 -14.31 23.87
C ALA A 20 -15.96 -14.93 23.98
N ARG A 21 -16.05 -16.25 23.90
CA ARG A 21 -17.18 -17.02 24.46
C ARG A 21 -16.61 -18.13 25.34
N ALA A 22 -16.50 -17.81 26.62
CA ALA A 22 -16.09 -18.76 27.64
C ALA A 22 -17.16 -19.85 27.78
N THR A 23 -16.79 -21.09 27.48
CA THR A 23 -17.48 -22.27 27.99
C THR A 23 -16.45 -23.34 28.33
N GLY A 24 -16.22 -23.53 29.63
CA GLY A 24 -15.87 -24.78 30.33
C GLY A 24 -14.75 -25.71 29.82
N ASN A 25 -13.77 -25.89 30.70
CA ASN A 25 -12.97 -27.09 31.00
C ASN A 25 -11.80 -27.50 30.09
N GLY A 26 -10.62 -27.57 30.72
CA GLY A 26 -9.57 -28.56 30.38
C GLY A 26 -8.32 -27.98 29.72
N ALA A 27 -7.29 -27.78 30.56
CA ALA A 27 -5.85 -27.83 30.28
C ALA A 27 -5.37 -27.71 28.81
N ASP A 28 -4.98 -26.50 28.40
CA ASP A 28 -3.69 -26.17 27.77
C ASP A 28 -3.68 -24.66 27.50
N THR A 29 -3.13 -23.87 28.41
CA THR A 29 -2.84 -22.45 28.16
C THR A 29 -1.38 -22.29 27.78
N THR A 30 -1.03 -22.80 26.59
CA THR A 30 -0.01 -22.12 25.79
C THR A 30 -0.54 -20.71 25.52
N PRO A 31 0.14 -19.62 25.92
CA PRO A 31 -0.27 -18.30 25.50
C PRO A 31 -0.08 -18.23 23.99
N ALA A 32 -1.17 -18.38 23.25
CA ALA A 32 -1.23 -17.99 21.85
C ALA A 32 -0.91 -16.49 21.83
N GLY A 33 0.36 -16.16 21.60
CA GLY A 33 0.80 -14.79 21.42
C GLY A 33 -0.04 -14.18 20.32
N ALA A 34 -0.85 -13.18 20.65
CA ALA A 34 -1.54 -12.39 19.66
C ALA A 34 -0.48 -11.89 18.67
N ALA A 35 -0.48 -12.44 17.45
CA ALA A 35 0.42 -12.00 16.41
C ALA A 35 0.10 -10.53 16.15
N ARG A 36 1.00 -9.66 16.60
CA ARG A 36 0.89 -8.22 16.44
C ARG A 36 1.28 -7.91 15.00
N SER A 37 0.29 -7.79 14.13
CA SER A 37 0.52 -7.33 12.75
C SER A 37 0.80 -5.82 12.78
N GLU A 38 2.07 -5.46 12.82
CA GLU A 38 2.50 -4.09 12.52
C GLU A 38 2.43 -3.89 11.00
N SER A 39 1.59 -2.97 10.57
CA SER A 39 1.51 -2.60 9.16
C SER A 39 2.16 -1.24 8.98
N ILE A 40 3.01 -1.09 7.97
CA ILE A 40 3.60 0.21 7.65
C ILE A 40 2.60 1.06 6.87
N SER A 41 2.63 2.37 7.07
CA SER A 41 1.99 3.36 6.19
C SER A 41 3.05 4.03 5.35
N LEU A 42 2.80 4.17 4.05
CA LEU A 42 3.66 4.90 3.13
C LEU A 42 2.97 6.19 2.68
N ALA A 43 3.77 7.23 2.45
CA ALA A 43 3.32 8.43 1.76
C ALA A 43 3.92 8.48 0.36
N LEU A 44 3.07 8.74 -0.63
CA LEU A 44 3.48 9.00 -2.01
C LEU A 44 3.65 10.51 -2.20
N TRP A 45 4.81 10.86 -2.72
CA TRP A 45 5.19 12.21 -3.09
C TRP A 45 5.53 12.28 -4.56
N VAL A 46 5.32 13.47 -5.12
CA VAL A 46 5.82 13.84 -6.44
C VAL A 46 6.61 15.13 -6.36
N VAL A 47 7.61 15.24 -7.23
CA VAL A 47 8.44 16.43 -7.38
C VAL A 47 8.48 16.85 -8.84
N ASP A 48 8.19 18.12 -9.07
CA ASP A 48 8.48 18.75 -10.34
C ASP A 48 9.99 19.05 -10.42
N VAL A 49 10.65 18.51 -11.43
CA VAL A 49 12.12 18.55 -11.53
C VAL A 49 12.62 19.93 -11.96
N ALA A 50 11.80 20.70 -12.66
CA ALA A 50 12.18 22.01 -13.15
C ALA A 50 12.13 23.08 -12.05
N SER A 51 11.07 23.05 -11.24
CA SER A 51 10.83 24.00 -10.15
C SER A 51 11.32 23.52 -8.79
N GLY A 52 11.47 22.21 -8.59
CA GLY A 52 11.74 21.60 -7.30
C GLY A 52 10.52 21.54 -6.36
N GLU A 53 9.33 21.94 -6.81
CA GLU A 53 8.11 21.86 -6.00
C GLU A 53 7.79 20.40 -5.67
N GLN A 54 7.63 20.12 -4.38
CA GLN A 54 7.26 18.80 -3.87
C GLN A 54 5.80 18.82 -3.40
N ARG A 55 5.07 17.75 -3.74
CA ARG A 55 3.68 17.58 -3.36
C ARG A 55 3.44 16.18 -2.82
N ARG A 56 2.81 16.09 -1.65
CA ARG A 56 2.29 14.83 -1.12
C ARG A 56 0.95 14.53 -1.79
N LEU A 57 0.81 13.34 -2.39
CA LEU A 57 -0.42 12.93 -3.06
C LEU A 57 -1.37 12.18 -2.12
N LEU A 58 -0.83 11.23 -1.34
CA LEU A 58 -1.60 10.51 -0.32
C LEU A 58 -0.68 9.79 0.67
N ALA A 59 -1.25 9.35 1.78
CA ALA A 59 -0.74 8.23 2.55
C ALA A 59 -1.66 7.02 2.41
N PHE A 60 -1.06 5.83 2.41
CA PHE A 60 -1.78 4.58 2.23
C PHE A 60 -1.07 3.43 2.94
N GLN A 61 -1.85 2.43 3.33
CA GLN A 61 -1.32 1.16 3.80
C GLN A 61 -1.09 0.27 2.56
N PRO A 62 0.16 -0.06 2.20
CA PRO A 62 0.46 -0.92 1.08
C PRO A 62 0.09 -2.36 1.39
N LEU A 63 -0.12 -3.17 0.35
CA LEU A 63 -0.24 -4.61 0.51
C LEU A 63 1.13 -5.24 0.81
N PRO A 64 1.20 -6.31 1.63
CA PRO A 64 2.48 -6.99 1.93
C PRO A 64 3.25 -7.42 0.69
N LEU A 65 2.55 -7.85 -0.37
CA LEU A 65 3.17 -8.22 -1.65
C LEU A 65 3.95 -7.05 -2.28
N PHE A 66 3.41 -5.83 -2.20
CA PHE A 66 4.07 -4.64 -2.74
C PHE A 66 5.38 -4.34 -2.01
N ILE A 67 5.37 -4.42 -0.67
CA ILE A 67 6.55 -4.15 0.16
C ILE A 67 7.60 -5.25 0.04
N ASN A 68 7.18 -6.51 0.09
CA ASN A 68 8.10 -7.63 0.24
C ASN A 68 8.62 -8.17 -1.09
N GLN A 69 7.88 -7.96 -2.19
CA GLN A 69 8.21 -8.55 -3.49
C GLN A 69 8.39 -7.52 -4.59
N PHE A 70 7.65 -6.41 -4.59
CA PHE A 70 7.79 -5.41 -5.65
C PHE A 70 8.91 -4.42 -5.35
N LEU A 71 8.84 -3.71 -4.22
CA LEU A 71 9.78 -2.65 -3.88
C LEU A 71 11.26 -3.09 -3.80
N PRO A 72 11.64 -4.28 -3.30
CA PRO A 72 13.04 -4.69 -3.21
C PRO A 72 13.68 -4.96 -4.58
N PHE A 73 12.86 -5.27 -5.59
CA PHE A 73 13.30 -5.65 -6.94
C PHE A 73 12.71 -4.72 -8.00
N PHE A 74 12.39 -3.48 -7.61
CA PHE A 74 11.67 -2.53 -8.48
C PHE A 74 12.43 -2.20 -9.77
N ASP A 75 13.76 -2.21 -9.70
CA ASP A 75 14.66 -1.95 -10.82
C ASP A 75 14.63 -3.07 -11.86
N GLN A 76 14.55 -4.34 -11.42
CA GLN A 76 14.37 -5.48 -12.31
C GLN A 76 13.03 -5.43 -13.07
N TYR A 77 12.03 -4.81 -12.46
CA TYR A 77 10.70 -4.66 -13.03
C TYR A 77 10.51 -3.40 -13.88
N ALA A 78 11.50 -2.51 -13.96
CA ALA A 78 11.39 -1.22 -14.64
C ALA A 78 10.96 -1.32 -16.13
N HIS A 79 11.25 -2.46 -16.78
CA HIS A 79 10.88 -2.70 -18.18
C HIS A 79 9.54 -3.41 -18.36
N SER A 80 9.07 -4.19 -17.38
CA SER A 80 7.89 -5.06 -17.50
C SER A 80 6.67 -4.55 -16.73
N HIS A 81 6.87 -3.84 -15.64
CA HIS A 81 5.80 -3.43 -14.73
C HIS A 81 5.86 -1.93 -14.46
N ARG A 82 4.96 -1.17 -15.09
CA ARG A 82 4.89 0.28 -14.93
C ARG A 82 3.80 0.66 -13.94
N LEU A 83 4.20 1.33 -12.86
CA LEU A 83 3.25 1.99 -11.95
C LEU A 83 2.73 3.31 -12.53
N TRP A 84 3.51 3.95 -13.39
CA TRP A 84 3.14 5.19 -14.07
C TRP A 84 2.23 4.92 -15.26
N SER A 85 1.21 5.77 -15.40
CA SER A 85 0.42 5.84 -16.61
C SER A 85 1.30 6.28 -17.80
N PRO A 86 0.98 5.86 -19.04
CA PRO A 86 1.79 6.20 -20.21
C PRO A 86 1.89 7.71 -20.50
N ASP A 87 0.85 8.46 -20.15
CA ASP A 87 0.76 9.93 -20.23
C ASP A 87 1.42 10.66 -19.05
N SER A 88 1.96 9.92 -18.06
CA SER A 88 2.60 10.47 -16.86
C SER A 88 1.68 11.31 -15.96
N ASP A 89 0.36 11.14 -16.06
CA ASP A 89 -0.62 11.88 -15.27
C ASP A 89 -1.14 11.14 -14.02
N ALA A 90 -0.79 9.86 -13.85
CA ALA A 90 -1.24 9.06 -12.74
C ALA A 90 -0.29 7.92 -12.36
N LEU A 91 -0.41 7.45 -11.11
CA LEU A 91 0.20 6.22 -10.62
C LEU A 91 -0.87 5.20 -10.22
N VAL A 92 -0.57 3.91 -10.43
CA VAL A 92 -1.37 2.81 -9.87
C VAL A 92 -0.68 2.24 -8.63
N LEU A 93 -1.41 2.08 -7.52
CA LEU A 93 -0.88 1.59 -6.26
C LEU A 93 -1.78 0.52 -5.62
N PRO A 94 -1.23 -0.65 -5.21
CA PRO A 94 -1.94 -1.62 -4.41
C PRO A 94 -1.99 -1.18 -2.94
N ALA A 95 -3.19 -1.02 -2.40
CA ALA A 95 -3.42 -0.56 -1.04
C ALA A 95 -4.43 -1.44 -0.30
N LEU A 96 -4.37 -1.43 1.03
CA LEU A 96 -5.40 -1.98 1.89
C LEU A 96 -6.50 -0.92 2.11
N GLY A 97 -7.69 -1.18 1.59
CA GLY A 97 -8.88 -0.37 1.83
C GLY A 97 -9.75 -0.91 2.96
N ALA A 98 -10.80 -0.17 3.32
CA ALA A 98 -11.76 -0.57 4.36
C ALA A 98 -12.46 -1.90 4.08
N SER A 99 -12.62 -2.26 2.80
CA SER A 99 -13.23 -3.53 2.36
C SER A 99 -12.20 -4.61 1.97
N GLY A 100 -10.91 -4.39 2.27
CA GLY A 100 -9.81 -5.28 1.90
C GLY A 100 -8.93 -4.75 0.76
N PRO A 101 -8.14 -5.63 0.12
CA PRO A 101 -7.20 -5.26 -0.94
C PRO A 101 -7.86 -4.55 -2.13
N GLN A 102 -7.27 -3.43 -2.53
CA GLN A 102 -7.75 -2.62 -3.64
C GLN A 102 -6.61 -1.98 -4.44
N ILE A 103 -6.93 -1.60 -5.67
CA ILE A 103 -6.05 -0.87 -6.57
C ILE A 103 -6.51 0.59 -6.62
N LEU A 104 -5.60 1.50 -6.31
CA LEU A 104 -5.82 2.94 -6.41
C LEU A 104 -5.19 3.47 -7.69
N VAL A 105 -5.88 4.41 -8.34
CA VAL A 105 -5.30 5.32 -9.33
C VAL A 105 -5.15 6.68 -8.68
N VAL A 106 -3.92 7.18 -8.65
CA VAL A 106 -3.51 8.41 -7.98
C VAL A 106 -3.08 9.42 -9.03
N PRO A 107 -3.89 10.45 -9.29
CA PRO A 107 -3.51 11.55 -10.18
C PRO A 107 -2.30 12.33 -9.65
N THR A 108 -1.44 12.77 -10.55
CA THR A 108 -0.22 13.53 -10.22
C THR A 108 -0.48 15.00 -9.95
N ASP A 109 -1.59 15.52 -10.47
CA ASP A 109 -2.05 16.89 -10.27
C ASP A 109 -2.56 17.16 -8.85
N GLY A 110 -2.63 16.14 -7.98
CA GLY A 110 -3.12 16.24 -6.61
C GLY A 110 -4.64 16.15 -6.48
N SER A 111 -5.36 15.86 -7.57
CA SER A 111 -6.78 15.50 -7.49
C SER A 111 -6.97 14.19 -6.72
N LEU A 112 -8.20 13.95 -6.27
CA LEU A 112 -8.49 12.86 -5.34
C LEU A 112 -8.16 11.48 -5.96
N PRO A 113 -7.42 10.61 -5.24
CA PRO A 113 -7.24 9.23 -5.65
C PRO A 113 -8.58 8.50 -5.77
N ARG A 114 -8.70 7.63 -6.77
CA ARG A 114 -9.89 6.79 -6.97
C ARG A 114 -9.55 5.32 -6.85
N THR A 115 -10.49 4.54 -6.33
CA THR A 115 -10.40 3.08 -6.36
C THR A 115 -10.79 2.59 -7.75
N LEU A 116 -9.90 1.84 -8.40
CA LEU A 116 -10.16 1.22 -9.69
C LEU A 116 -10.96 -0.07 -9.52
N LEU A 117 -10.44 -0.98 -8.70
CA LEU A 117 -11.03 -2.31 -8.46
C LEU A 117 -10.45 -2.95 -7.20
N ARG A 118 -11.08 -4.05 -6.76
CA ARG A 118 -10.50 -4.94 -5.75
C ARG A 118 -9.41 -5.80 -6.38
N GLY A 119 -8.21 -5.78 -5.83
CA GLY A 119 -7.07 -6.46 -6.42
C GLY A 119 -5.82 -6.34 -5.56
N ILE A 120 -4.78 -7.10 -5.95
CA ILE A 120 -3.54 -7.22 -5.18
C ILE A 120 -2.34 -6.55 -5.83
N MET A 121 -2.37 -6.36 -7.15
CA MET A 121 -1.34 -5.69 -7.93
C MET A 121 -1.91 -5.29 -9.29
N ALA A 122 -1.43 -4.19 -9.86
CA ALA A 122 -1.83 -3.70 -11.17
C ALA A 122 -0.69 -2.88 -11.79
N PHE A 123 -0.64 -2.85 -13.13
CA PHE A 123 0.35 -2.14 -13.90
C PHE A 123 -0.26 -1.59 -15.18
N TRP A 124 0.31 -0.51 -15.68
CA TRP A 124 -0.07 0.05 -16.98
C TRP A 124 0.60 -0.72 -18.12
N SER A 125 -0.11 -0.85 -19.23
CA SER A 125 0.44 -1.38 -20.49
C SER A 125 1.35 -0.36 -21.17
N GLN A 126 2.29 -0.85 -21.97
CA GLN A 126 3.02 0.00 -22.92
C GLN A 126 2.14 0.25 -24.15
N CYS A 127 2.21 1.46 -24.70
CA CYS A 127 1.68 1.79 -26.02
C CYS A 127 2.66 1.32 -27.10
#